data_AF-C5L4E0-F1
#
_entry.id   AF-C5L4E0-F1
#
_cell.length_a   1.000
_cell.length_b   1.000
_cell.length_c   1.000
_cell.angle_alpha   90.00
_cell.angle_beta   90.00
_cell.angle_gamma   90.00
#
_symmetry.space_group_name_H-M   'P 1'
#
loop_
_entity.id
_entity.type
_entity.pdbx_description
1 polymer ?
#
loop_
_entity_poly.entity_id
_entity_poly.type
_entity_poly.pdbx_seq_one_letter_code
_entity_poly.pdbx_strand_id
1 'polypeptide(L)'
;MGSDHPNDYAVFVSGLPHNATDEAEISDFFHRNAVRDRGVEVVKALVCFEITQLFAAVKQKKRAEMNLSQDPGNPHLQAEVVAAKEALASVAPDRAAKIQSSGHAVVIFRYQKDHRACLRYWNGISRRLVNMLMSIGLDCTCLDSAPRFRGCRLKVKRAPNPTDFQWENLGVTSQERRTAQFTTLAFISVMIAACGLACFGLQKLQEGIAEDGGSAIL
;
A
#
# COMPACT_ATOMS: atom_id res chain seq x y z
N MET A 1 -29.98 -1.93 -13.09
CA MET A 1 -29.34 -2.96 -12.24
C MET A 1 -27.89 -2.55 -12.08
N GLY A 2 -27.46 -2.20 -10.86
CA GLY A 2 -26.06 -1.81 -10.62
C GLY A 2 -25.17 -3.04 -10.68
N SER A 3 -23.98 -2.92 -11.27
CA SER A 3 -22.98 -3.98 -11.24
C SER A 3 -22.47 -4.16 -9.80
N ASP A 4 -22.70 -5.34 -9.23
CA ASP A 4 -22.15 -5.71 -7.93
C ASP A 4 -20.64 -5.94 -8.07
N HIS A 5 -19.85 -4.97 -7.61
CA HIS A 5 -18.40 -5.13 -7.56
C HIS A 5 -17.97 -5.68 -6.18
N PRO A 6 -16.93 -6.52 -6.11
CA PRO A 6 -16.46 -7.09 -4.84
C PRO A 6 -16.04 -6.01 -3.83
N ASN A 7 -15.59 -4.85 -4.31
CA ASN A 7 -15.23 -3.68 -3.50
C ASN A 7 -16.42 -3.02 -2.78
N ASP A 8 -17.67 -3.41 -3.09
CA ASP A 8 -18.88 -2.91 -2.42
C ASP A 8 -19.21 -3.66 -1.14
N TYR A 9 -18.51 -4.77 -0.89
CA TYR A 9 -18.72 -5.65 0.25
C TYR A 9 -17.49 -5.70 1.17
N ALA A 10 -16.35 -5.19 0.73
CA ALA A 10 -15.08 -5.30 1.44
C ALA A 10 -14.53 -3.94 1.90
N VAL A 11 -14.11 -3.88 3.17
CA VAL A 11 -13.31 -2.77 3.70
C VAL A 11 -11.85 -3.17 3.85
N PHE A 12 -10.96 -2.22 3.58
CA PHE A 12 -9.55 -2.31 3.89
C PHE A 12 -9.27 -1.64 5.23
N VAL A 13 -8.68 -2.40 6.14
CA VAL A 13 -8.38 -2.03 7.51
C VAL A 13 -6.87 -1.87 7.65
N SER A 14 -6.44 -0.78 8.27
CA SER A 14 -5.03 -0.47 8.52
C SER A 14 -4.83 -0.04 9.98
N GLY A 15 -3.64 -0.29 10.52
CA GLY A 15 -3.29 0.02 11.91
C GLY A 15 -3.57 -1.14 12.88
N LEU A 16 -3.67 -2.37 12.37
CA LEU A 16 -3.65 -3.56 13.20
C LEU A 16 -2.23 -3.78 13.75
N PRO A 17 -2.07 -4.35 14.96
CA PRO A 17 -0.74 -4.70 15.45
C PRO A 17 -0.14 -5.85 14.62
N HIS A 18 1.18 -5.89 14.47
CA HIS A 18 1.89 -6.89 13.65
C HIS A 18 1.72 -8.36 14.11
N ASN A 19 1.22 -8.55 15.34
CA ASN A 19 0.89 -9.87 15.89
C ASN A 19 -0.60 -10.25 15.72
N ALA A 20 -1.41 -9.43 15.05
CA ALA A 20 -2.80 -9.75 14.72
C ALA A 20 -2.86 -10.66 13.49
N THR A 21 -2.71 -11.95 13.73
CA THR A 21 -2.78 -13.01 12.70
C THR A 21 -4.07 -13.83 12.78
N ASP A 22 -4.85 -13.71 13.86
CA ASP A 22 -6.09 -14.44 14.04
C ASP A 22 -7.25 -13.78 13.27
N GLU A 23 -7.65 -14.43 12.17
CA GLU A 23 -8.79 -14.00 11.34
C GLU A 23 -10.11 -14.01 12.12
N ALA A 24 -10.29 -14.96 13.06
CA ALA A 24 -11.52 -15.09 13.84
C ALA A 24 -11.68 -13.91 14.81
N GLU A 25 -10.60 -13.54 15.52
CA GLU A 25 -10.62 -12.38 16.41
C GLU A 25 -10.95 -11.07 15.66
N ILE A 26 -10.35 -10.87 14.48
CA ILE A 26 -10.62 -9.69 13.64
C ILE A 26 -12.08 -9.71 13.17
N SER A 27 -12.57 -10.87 12.71
CA SER A 27 -13.96 -11.05 12.29
C SER A 27 -14.93 -10.72 13.42
N ASP A 28 -14.71 -11.28 14.62
CA ASP A 28 -15.55 -11.06 15.80
C ASP A 28 -15.50 -9.62 16.31
N PHE A 29 -14.35 -8.97 16.16
CA PHE A 29 -14.24 -7.55 16.45
C PHE A 29 -15.15 -6.75 15.52
N PHE A 30 -15.06 -6.94 14.20
CA PHE A 30 -15.89 -6.22 13.25
C PHE A 30 -17.37 -6.61 13.33
N HIS A 31 -17.68 -7.87 13.66
CA HIS A 31 -19.05 -8.32 13.91
C HIS A 31 -19.72 -7.46 14.98
N ARG A 32 -19.02 -7.15 16.08
CA ARG A 32 -19.54 -6.37 17.22
C ARG A 32 -19.43 -4.85 17.04
N ASN A 33 -18.46 -4.37 16.26
CA ASN A 33 -18.01 -2.99 16.30
C ASN A 33 -18.05 -2.25 14.95
N ALA A 34 -18.40 -2.91 13.85
CA ALA A 34 -18.41 -2.28 12.53
C ALA A 34 -19.45 -1.16 12.43
N VAL A 35 -20.58 -1.26 13.12
CA VAL A 35 -21.68 -0.29 13.12
C VAL A 35 -22.13 -0.03 14.56
N ARG A 36 -22.61 1.18 14.85
CA ARG A 36 -23.17 1.50 16.17
C ARG A 36 -24.43 0.68 16.44
N ASP A 37 -24.55 0.19 17.66
CA ASP A 37 -25.78 -0.36 18.26
C ASP A 37 -26.33 -1.65 17.63
N ARG A 38 -25.60 -2.28 16.69
CA ARG A 38 -25.97 -3.60 16.14
C ARG A 38 -24.77 -4.39 15.64
N GLY A 39 -24.90 -5.71 15.71
CA GLY A 39 -23.97 -6.63 15.06
C GLY A 39 -24.14 -6.63 13.54
N VAL A 40 -23.08 -6.98 12.81
CA VAL A 40 -23.10 -7.16 11.35
C VAL A 40 -22.53 -8.50 10.94
N GLU A 41 -23.10 -9.11 9.90
CA GLU A 41 -22.61 -10.38 9.40
C GLU A 41 -21.32 -10.18 8.58
N VAL A 42 -20.21 -10.65 9.13
CA VAL A 42 -18.90 -10.70 8.48
C VAL A 42 -18.75 -12.09 7.86
N VAL A 43 -18.49 -12.13 6.56
CA VAL A 43 -18.30 -13.38 5.82
C VAL A 43 -16.90 -13.93 6.07
N LYS A 44 -15.89 -13.05 5.99
CA LYS A 44 -14.50 -13.41 6.20
C LYS A 44 -13.65 -12.17 6.52
N ALA A 45 -12.66 -12.34 7.37
CA ALA A 45 -11.54 -11.43 7.50
C ALA A 45 -10.29 -12.08 6.89
N LEU A 46 -9.53 -11.33 6.10
CA LEU A 46 -8.28 -11.76 5.48
C LEU A 46 -7.15 -10.92 6.04
N VAL A 47 -6.20 -11.55 6.73
CA VAL A 47 -5.00 -10.85 7.20
C VAL A 47 -4.04 -10.67 6.03
N CYS A 48 -3.57 -9.45 5.84
CA CYS A 48 -2.56 -9.15 4.84
C CYS A 48 -1.17 -9.40 5.45
N PHE A 49 -0.44 -10.35 4.88
CA PHE A 49 0.91 -10.67 5.32
C PHE A 49 1.97 -9.90 4.54
N GLU A 50 3.12 -9.68 5.17
CA GLU A 50 4.28 -9.15 4.45
C GLU A 50 4.89 -10.26 3.58
N ILE A 51 4.80 -10.09 2.26
CA ILE A 51 5.23 -11.10 1.28
C ILE A 51 6.46 -10.66 0.47
N THR A 52 7.17 -9.62 0.89
CA THR A 52 8.36 -9.09 0.22
C THR A 52 9.41 -10.17 -0.01
N GLN A 53 9.70 -10.98 1.02
CA GLN A 53 10.66 -12.09 0.95
C GLN A 53 10.18 -13.20 0.02
N LEU A 54 8.88 -13.50 0.02
CA LEU A 54 8.28 -14.50 -0.85
C LEU A 54 8.39 -14.08 -2.31
N PHE A 55 8.05 -12.84 -2.64
CA PHE A 55 8.18 -12.33 -4.00
C PHE A 55 9.62 -12.29 -4.48
N ALA A 56 10.56 -11.91 -3.62
CA ALA A 56 11.98 -11.94 -3.94
C ALA A 56 12.44 -13.37 -4.31
N ALA A 57 12.04 -14.37 -3.51
CA ALA A 57 12.33 -15.78 -3.77
C ALA A 57 11.66 -16.29 -5.07
N VAL A 58 10.38 -15.96 -5.31
CA VAL A 58 9.67 -16.31 -6.54
C VAL A 58 10.34 -15.69 -7.77
N LYS A 59 10.76 -14.42 -7.68
CA LYS A 59 11.45 -13.72 -8.76
C LYS A 59 12.82 -14.33 -9.04
N GLN A 60 13.57 -14.70 -7.99
CA GLN A 60 14.85 -15.40 -8.13
C GLN A 60 14.68 -16.76 -8.81
N LYS A 61 13.71 -17.57 -8.37
CA LYS A 61 13.38 -18.85 -8.99
C LYS A 61 13.06 -18.68 -10.49
N LYS A 62 12.19 -17.72 -10.83
CA LYS A 62 11.80 -17.48 -12.23
C LYS A 62 12.99 -17.06 -13.09
N ARG A 63 13.92 -16.26 -12.56
CA ARG A 63 15.17 -15.88 -13.26
C ARG A 63 16.06 -17.10 -13.51
N ALA A 64 16.28 -17.93 -12.48
CA ALA A 64 17.07 -19.14 -12.62
C ALA A 64 16.46 -20.12 -13.63
N GLU A 65 15.12 -20.27 -13.64
CA GLU A 65 14.42 -21.12 -14.62
C GLU A 65 14.54 -20.57 -16.06
N MET A 66 14.47 -19.26 -16.24
CA MET A 66 14.68 -18.64 -17.57
C MET A 66 16.12 -18.84 -18.05
N ASN A 67 17.12 -18.66 -17.19
CA ASN A 67 18.52 -18.89 -17.53
C ASN A 67 18.76 -20.37 -17.89
N LEU A 68 18.22 -21.30 -17.09
CA LEU A 68 18.32 -22.74 -17.37
C LEU A 68 17.63 -23.13 -18.69
N SER A 69 16.53 -22.46 -19.04
CA SER A 69 15.86 -22.70 -20.33
C SER A 69 16.71 -22.24 -21.52
N GLN A 70 17.61 -21.26 -21.32
CA GLN A 70 18.54 -20.80 -22.34
C GLN A 70 19.76 -21.73 -22.49
N ASP A 71 20.23 -22.30 -21.38
CA ASP A 71 21.37 -23.23 -21.34
C ASP A 71 21.09 -24.45 -20.45
N PRO A 72 20.39 -25.48 -20.96
CA PRO A 72 19.95 -26.63 -20.16
C PRO A 72 21.10 -27.56 -19.74
N GLY A 73 22.25 -27.48 -20.43
CA GLY A 73 23.42 -28.32 -20.16
C GLY A 73 24.28 -27.85 -18.98
N ASN A 74 24.00 -26.67 -18.43
CA ASN A 74 24.83 -26.06 -17.42
C ASN A 74 24.48 -26.56 -15.99
N PRO A 75 25.36 -27.32 -15.32
CA PRO A 75 25.09 -27.86 -14.00
C PRO A 75 24.96 -26.77 -12.92
N HIS A 76 25.58 -25.60 -13.12
CA HIS A 76 25.46 -24.48 -12.17
C HIS A 76 24.05 -23.88 -12.16
N LEU A 77 23.39 -23.77 -13.33
CA LEU A 77 22.03 -23.27 -13.43
C LEU A 77 21.01 -24.23 -12.83
N GLN A 78 21.24 -25.54 -12.97
CA GLN A 78 20.43 -26.56 -12.31
C GLN A 78 20.53 -26.46 -10.78
N ALA A 79 21.75 -26.30 -10.26
CA ALA A 79 21.98 -26.09 -8.83
C ALA A 79 21.32 -24.79 -8.33
N GLU A 80 21.35 -23.71 -9.12
CA GLU A 80 20.70 -22.44 -8.78
C GLU A 80 19.18 -22.57 -8.69
N VAL A 81 18.54 -23.30 -9.63
CA VAL A 81 17.09 -23.56 -9.59
C VAL A 81 16.72 -24.39 -8.35
N VAL A 82 17.53 -25.38 -7.98
CA VAL A 82 17.30 -26.17 -6.76
C VAL A 82 17.41 -25.29 -5.52
N ALA A 83 18.47 -24.50 -5.40
CA ALA A 83 18.66 -23.57 -4.28
C ALA A 83 17.52 -22.53 -4.18
N ALA A 84 17.05 -22.00 -5.30
CA ALA A 84 15.92 -21.07 -5.34
C ALA A 84 14.59 -21.73 -4.93
N LYS A 85 14.37 -23.00 -5.30
CA LYS A 85 13.21 -23.79 -4.86
C LYS A 85 13.24 -24.07 -3.36
N GLU A 86 14.41 -24.38 -2.81
CA GLU A 86 14.59 -24.56 -1.36
C GLU A 86 14.39 -23.27 -0.58
N ALA A 87 14.94 -22.15 -1.08
CA ALA A 87 14.70 -20.82 -0.51
C ALA A 87 13.21 -20.49 -0.50
N LEU A 88 12.49 -20.73 -1.61
CA LEU A 88 11.05 -20.53 -1.68
C LEU A 88 10.29 -21.43 -0.70
N ALA A 89 10.67 -22.70 -0.57
CA ALA A 89 10.05 -23.65 0.35
C ALA A 89 10.28 -23.28 1.83
N SER A 90 11.38 -22.60 2.16
CA SER A 90 11.63 -22.10 3.51
C SER A 90 10.78 -20.87 3.87
N VAL A 91 10.36 -20.10 2.88
CA VAL A 91 9.50 -18.91 3.03
C VAL A 91 8.00 -19.23 2.88
N ALA A 92 7.67 -20.43 2.37
CA ALA A 92 6.30 -20.83 2.08
C ALA A 92 5.39 -20.84 3.33
N PRO A 93 4.11 -20.46 3.17
CA PRO A 93 3.17 -20.23 4.27
C PRO A 93 2.79 -21.49 5.05
N ASP A 94 2.97 -22.71 4.53
CA ASP A 94 2.73 -23.93 5.34
C ASP A 94 3.75 -24.10 6.47
N ARG A 95 4.88 -23.38 6.42
CA ARG A 95 5.86 -23.25 7.52
C ARG A 95 5.71 -21.91 8.26
N ALA A 96 4.53 -21.29 8.22
CA ALA A 96 4.07 -19.95 8.66
C ALA A 96 4.53 -19.38 10.02
N ALA A 97 5.40 -20.05 10.78
CA ALA A 97 5.86 -19.56 12.08
C ALA A 97 6.59 -18.21 12.03
N LYS A 98 6.92 -17.65 10.85
CA LYS A 98 7.72 -16.41 10.73
C LYS A 98 7.13 -15.30 9.86
N ILE A 99 5.98 -15.49 9.21
CA ILE A 99 5.41 -14.41 8.37
C ILE A 99 4.65 -13.44 9.27
N GLN A 100 5.17 -12.22 9.41
CA GLN A 100 4.54 -11.18 10.21
C GLN A 100 3.34 -10.58 9.47
N SER A 101 2.32 -10.18 10.23
CA SER A 101 1.22 -9.40 9.67
C SER A 101 1.75 -8.04 9.23
N SER A 102 1.30 -7.57 8.08
CA SER A 102 1.63 -6.23 7.58
C SER A 102 0.92 -5.11 8.35
N GLY A 103 0.08 -5.44 9.34
CA GLY A 103 -0.77 -4.48 10.05
C GLY A 103 -2.00 -4.05 9.26
N HIS A 104 -2.34 -4.82 8.22
CA HIS A 104 -3.48 -4.60 7.34
C HIS A 104 -4.37 -5.84 7.26
N ALA A 105 -5.66 -5.63 7.02
CA ALA A 105 -6.61 -6.71 6.76
C ALA A 105 -7.70 -6.27 5.79
N VAL A 106 -8.31 -7.22 5.10
CA VAL A 106 -9.53 -7.01 4.31
C VAL A 106 -10.69 -7.71 5.01
N VAL A 107 -11.74 -6.98 5.35
CA VAL A 107 -12.92 -7.53 6.01
C VAL A 107 -14.09 -7.47 5.05
N ILE A 108 -14.72 -8.63 4.81
CA ILE A 108 -15.78 -8.83 3.83
C ILE A 108 -17.11 -8.98 4.58
N PHE A 109 -18.07 -8.11 4.28
CA PHE A 109 -19.42 -8.13 4.83
C PHE A 109 -20.38 -8.90 3.93
N ARG A 110 -21.40 -9.51 4.53
CA ARG A 110 -22.47 -10.20 3.79
C ARG A 110 -23.30 -9.23 2.94
N TYR A 111 -23.54 -8.03 3.46
CA TYR A 111 -24.45 -7.06 2.85
C TYR A 111 -23.78 -5.71 2.56
N GLN A 112 -24.00 -5.16 1.37
CA GLN A 112 -23.50 -3.84 0.97
C GLN A 112 -23.98 -2.71 1.91
N LYS A 113 -25.19 -2.82 2.47
CA LYS A 113 -25.73 -1.84 3.43
C LYS A 113 -24.85 -1.75 4.69
N ASP A 114 -24.31 -2.87 5.15
CA ASP A 114 -23.49 -2.96 6.37
C ASP A 114 -22.08 -2.42 6.09
N HIS A 115 -21.51 -2.76 4.93
CA HIS A 115 -20.28 -2.16 4.44
C HIS A 115 -20.38 -0.62 4.39
N ARG A 116 -21.43 -0.05 3.79
CA ARG A 116 -21.63 1.41 3.72
C ARG A 116 -21.87 2.04 5.09
N ALA A 117 -22.59 1.36 5.98
CA ALA A 117 -22.80 1.82 7.36
C ALA A 117 -21.48 1.85 8.14
N CYS A 118 -20.64 0.82 7.99
CA CYS A 118 -19.30 0.75 8.55
C CYS A 118 -18.43 1.91 8.05
N LEU A 119 -18.36 2.14 6.74
CA LEU A 119 -17.58 3.26 6.20
C LEU A 119 -18.04 4.62 6.72
N ARG A 120 -19.35 4.85 6.85
CA ARG A 120 -19.89 6.11 7.41
C ARG A 120 -19.53 6.27 8.88
N TYR A 121 -19.61 5.20 9.67
CA TYR A 121 -19.26 5.23 11.09
C TYR A 121 -17.76 5.51 11.28
N TRP A 122 -16.90 4.84 10.52
CA TRP A 122 -15.46 4.93 10.69
C TRP A 122 -14.82 6.16 10.02
N ASN A 123 -15.42 6.72 8.96
CA ASN A 123 -14.90 7.89 8.21
C ASN A 123 -15.69 9.19 8.42
N GLY A 124 -16.47 9.28 9.51
CA GLY A 124 -17.25 10.47 9.84
C GLY A 124 -16.41 11.77 9.89
N ILE A 125 -17.07 12.89 9.59
CA ILE A 125 -16.45 14.24 9.55
C ILE A 125 -15.76 14.56 10.88
N SER A 126 -16.39 14.23 12.01
CA SER A 126 -15.82 14.41 13.35
C SER A 126 -14.45 13.76 13.48
N ARG A 127 -14.24 12.58 12.90
CA ARG A 127 -12.97 11.86 12.97
C ARG A 127 -11.90 12.47 12.08
N ARG A 128 -12.28 13.05 10.93
CA ARG A 128 -11.35 13.85 10.12
C ARG A 128 -10.88 15.08 10.89
N LEU A 129 -11.79 15.72 11.61
CA LEU A 129 -11.49 16.89 12.44
C LEU A 129 -10.59 16.54 13.63
N VAL A 130 -10.86 15.44 14.34
CA VAL A 130 -10.00 14.94 15.42
C VAL A 130 -8.60 14.57 14.92
N ASN A 131 -8.51 13.88 13.78
CA ASN A 131 -7.21 13.56 13.17
C ASN A 131 -6.42 14.81 12.77
N MET A 132 -7.12 15.85 12.28
CA MET A 132 -6.51 17.15 11.97
C MET A 132 -6.03 17.84 13.24
N LEU A 133 -6.85 17.94 14.28
CA LEU A 133 -6.48 18.58 15.55
C LEU A 133 -5.28 17.89 16.22
N MET A 134 -5.24 16.55 16.19
CA MET A 134 -4.09 15.81 16.70
C MET A 134 -2.82 16.05 15.89
N SER A 135 -2.91 16.29 14.59
CA SER A 135 -1.73 16.63 13.78
C SER A 135 -1.11 17.99 14.14
N ILE A 136 -1.86 18.84 14.85
CA ILE A 136 -1.44 20.15 15.36
C ILE A 136 -1.01 20.05 16.84
N GLY A 137 -1.05 18.85 17.45
CA GLY A 137 -0.64 18.62 18.84
C GLY A 137 -1.75 18.87 19.88
N LEU A 138 -2.99 19.11 19.46
CA LEU A 138 -4.15 19.22 20.35
C LEU A 138 -4.75 17.83 20.61
N ASP A 139 -4.54 17.32 21.82
CA ASP A 139 -4.97 15.98 22.19
C ASP A 139 -6.45 15.93 22.59
N CYS A 140 -7.32 15.80 21.58
CA CYS A 140 -8.77 15.68 21.76
C CYS A 140 -9.22 14.21 21.79
N THR A 141 -8.69 13.41 22.71
CA THR A 141 -9.01 11.98 22.85
C THR A 141 -10.46 11.69 23.22
N CYS A 142 -11.15 12.61 23.89
CA CYS A 142 -12.55 12.47 24.29
C CYS A 142 -13.54 12.38 23.11
N LEU A 143 -13.12 12.81 21.91
CA LEU A 143 -13.97 12.83 20.72
C LEU A 143 -13.84 11.56 19.85
N ASP A 144 -12.91 10.65 20.19
CA ASP A 144 -12.68 9.41 19.43
C ASP A 144 -13.65 8.30 19.88
N SER A 145 -14.88 8.36 19.35
CA SER A 145 -15.94 7.36 19.65
C SER A 145 -15.76 5.99 18.95
N ALA A 146 -14.64 5.78 18.25
CA ALA A 146 -14.42 4.56 17.49
C ALA A 146 -13.70 3.51 18.36
N PRO A 147 -14.11 2.24 18.29
CA PRO A 147 -13.51 1.17 19.07
C PRO A 147 -12.07 0.92 18.62
N ARG A 148 -11.22 0.56 19.59
CA ARG A 148 -9.82 0.23 19.36
C ARG A 148 -9.65 -1.28 19.37
N PHE A 149 -8.84 -1.78 18.44
CA PHE A 149 -8.48 -3.20 18.40
C PHE A 149 -7.17 -3.40 19.14
N ARG A 150 -7.18 -4.15 20.25
CA ARG A 150 -6.00 -4.34 21.12
C ARG A 150 -5.32 -3.00 21.50
N GLY A 151 -6.11 -1.96 21.75
CA GLY A 151 -5.60 -0.60 22.05
C GLY A 151 -5.11 0.21 20.85
N CYS A 152 -4.98 -0.41 19.66
CA CYS A 152 -4.59 0.26 18.43
C CYS A 152 -5.78 0.95 17.74
N ARG A 153 -5.53 2.13 17.16
CA ARG A 153 -6.51 2.86 16.35
C ARG A 153 -6.53 2.33 14.92
N LEU A 154 -7.68 1.83 14.50
CA LEU A 154 -7.87 1.36 13.13
C LEU A 154 -8.34 2.48 12.19
N LYS A 155 -7.80 2.45 10.97
CA LYS A 155 -8.26 3.24 9.84
C LYS A 155 -8.94 2.31 8.85
N VAL A 156 -10.21 2.56 8.58
CA VAL A 156 -11.05 1.72 7.71
C VAL A 156 -11.39 2.50 6.45
N LYS A 157 -11.09 1.93 5.29
CA LYS A 157 -11.38 2.50 3.97
C LYS A 157 -12.11 1.46 3.13
N ARG A 158 -12.71 1.88 2.02
CA ARG A 158 -13.21 0.93 1.02
C ARG A 158 -12.02 0.13 0.48
N ALA A 159 -12.18 -1.18 0.34
CA ALA A 159 -11.13 -1.98 -0.30
C ALA A 159 -11.03 -1.63 -1.79
N PRO A 160 -9.82 -1.54 -2.36
CA PRO A 160 -9.67 -1.43 -3.82
C PRO A 160 -10.10 -2.74 -4.49
N ASN A 161 -10.26 -2.73 -5.82
CA ASN A 161 -10.47 -4.00 -6.52
C ASN A 161 -9.23 -4.89 -6.38
N PRO A 162 -9.37 -6.22 -6.45
CA PRO A 162 -8.24 -7.14 -6.32
C PRO A 162 -7.10 -6.87 -7.31
N THR A 163 -7.43 -6.40 -8.51
CA THR A 163 -6.45 -6.04 -9.56
C THR A 163 -5.70 -4.75 -9.25
N ASP A 164 -6.31 -3.84 -8.51
CA ASP A 164 -5.74 -2.52 -8.16
C ASP A 164 -4.92 -2.61 -6.86
N PHE A 165 -4.91 -3.79 -6.23
CA PHE A 165 -4.25 -4.02 -4.97
C PHE A 165 -2.75 -4.22 -5.18
N GLN A 166 -1.95 -3.24 -4.78
CA GLN A 166 -0.48 -3.34 -4.82
C GLN A 166 0.04 -4.16 -3.65
N TRP A 167 -0.02 -5.49 -3.77
CA TRP A 167 0.37 -6.44 -2.72
C TRP A 167 1.82 -6.25 -2.23
N GLU A 168 2.71 -5.84 -3.14
CA GLU A 168 4.12 -5.56 -2.84
C GLU A 168 4.30 -4.41 -1.84
N ASN A 169 3.37 -3.45 -1.80
CA ASN A 169 3.47 -2.25 -0.98
C ASN A 169 2.83 -2.40 0.41
N LEU A 170 2.25 -3.55 0.75
CA LEU A 170 1.57 -3.74 2.03
C LEU A 170 2.52 -3.66 3.24
N GLY A 171 3.75 -4.15 3.10
CA GLY A 171 4.76 -4.14 4.16
C GLY A 171 5.42 -2.77 4.38
N VAL A 172 5.31 -1.86 3.40
CA VAL A 172 6.01 -0.57 3.45
C VAL A 172 5.39 0.32 4.52
N THR A 173 6.20 0.72 5.49
CA THR A 173 5.78 1.57 6.61
C THR A 173 5.35 2.96 6.10
N SER A 174 4.49 3.64 6.87
CA SER A 174 4.06 5.00 6.49
C SER A 174 5.22 6.00 6.43
N GLN A 175 6.30 5.77 7.19
CA GLN A 175 7.49 6.61 7.16
C GLN A 175 8.27 6.41 5.86
N GLU A 176 8.53 5.16 5.47
CA GLU A 176 9.18 4.84 4.18
C GLU A 176 8.39 5.36 2.99
N ARG A 177 7.05 5.28 3.03
CA ARG A 177 6.21 5.87 1.97
C ARG A 177 6.41 7.38 1.86
N ARG A 178 6.50 8.08 3.00
CA ARG A 178 6.73 9.54 3.01
C ARG A 178 8.11 9.88 2.52
N THR A 179 9.16 9.18 2.98
CA THR A 179 10.52 9.43 2.52
C THR A 179 10.65 9.16 1.03
N ALA A 180 10.09 8.06 0.52
CA ALA A 180 10.05 7.77 -0.90
C ALA A 180 9.32 8.88 -1.70
N GLN A 181 8.16 9.34 -1.21
CA GLN A 181 7.44 10.46 -1.83
C GLN A 181 8.27 11.75 -1.87
N PHE A 182 8.93 12.12 -0.77
CA PHE A 182 9.80 13.29 -0.72
C PHE A 182 10.99 13.17 -1.67
N THR A 183 11.63 11.99 -1.70
CA THR A 183 12.73 11.72 -2.62
C THR A 183 12.28 11.87 -4.08
N THR A 184 11.16 11.24 -4.46
CA THR A 184 10.62 11.35 -5.82
C THR A 184 10.27 12.79 -6.18
N LEU A 185 9.61 13.53 -5.27
CA LEU A 185 9.30 14.95 -5.49
C LEU A 185 10.57 15.78 -5.67
N ALA A 186 11.58 15.58 -4.83
CA ALA A 186 12.85 16.29 -4.95
C ALA A 186 13.52 16.05 -6.31
N PHE A 187 13.57 14.80 -6.79
CA PHE A 187 14.09 14.47 -8.12
C PHE A 187 13.31 15.16 -9.24
N ILE A 188 11.97 15.09 -9.20
CA ILE A 188 11.12 15.74 -10.20
C ILE A 188 11.36 17.25 -10.21
N SER A 189 11.44 17.89 -9.04
CA SER A 189 11.71 19.32 -8.91
C SER A 189 13.07 19.71 -9.50
N VAL A 190 14.13 18.93 -9.24
CA VAL A 190 15.45 19.16 -9.83
C VAL A 190 15.41 19.04 -11.35
N MET A 191 14.72 18.03 -11.88
CA MET A 191 14.60 17.84 -13.32
C MET A 191 13.87 19.01 -13.99
N ILE A 192 12.76 19.47 -13.40
CA ILE A 192 12.00 20.62 -13.89
C ILE A 192 12.86 21.90 -13.84
N ALA A 193 13.60 22.11 -12.76
CA ALA A 193 14.49 23.27 -12.61
C ALA A 193 15.62 23.24 -13.67
N ALA A 194 16.25 22.09 -13.90
CA ALA A 194 17.29 21.94 -14.91
C ALA A 194 16.75 22.21 -16.33
N CYS A 195 15.58 21.66 -16.68
CA CYS A 195 14.92 21.96 -17.95
C CYS A 195 14.56 23.44 -18.08
N GLY A 196 14.04 24.05 -17.01
CA GLY A 196 13.70 25.48 -16.99
C GLY A 196 14.93 26.37 -17.20
N LEU A 197 16.05 26.05 -16.53
CA LEU A 197 17.32 26.76 -16.70
C LEU A 197 17.88 26.61 -18.11
N ALA A 198 17.78 25.41 -18.71
CA ALA A 198 18.21 25.18 -20.09
C ALA A 198 17.37 26.00 -21.09
N CYS A 199 16.04 25.99 -20.95
CA CYS A 199 15.15 26.79 -21.80
C CYS A 199 15.43 28.29 -21.65
N PHE A 200 15.60 28.77 -20.43
CA PHE A 200 15.94 30.17 -20.16
C PHE A 200 17.29 30.56 -20.78
N GLY A 201 18.30 29.68 -20.66
CA GLY A 201 19.62 29.88 -21.27
C GLY A 201 19.55 29.96 -22.79
N LEU A 202 18.78 29.09 -23.43
CA LEU A 202 18.57 29.11 -24.88
C LEU A 202 17.84 30.38 -25.34
N GLN A 203 16.83 30.85 -24.60
CA GLN A 203 16.14 32.11 -24.90
C GLN A 203 17.08 33.29 -24.83
N LYS A 204 17.89 33.39 -23.77
CA LYS A 204 18.88 34.47 -23.62
C LYS A 204 19.93 34.45 -24.72
N LEU A 205 20.35 33.26 -25.16
CA LEU A 205 21.29 33.12 -26.26
C LEU A 205 20.67 33.51 -27.61
N GLN A 206 19.39 33.20 -27.84
CA GLN A 206 18.65 33.65 -29.03
C GLN A 206 18.49 35.17 -29.07
N GLU A 207 18.16 35.80 -27.93
CA GLU A 207 18.08 37.26 -27.81
C GLU A 207 19.44 37.92 -28.14
N GLY A 208 20.54 37.41 -27.58
CA GLY A 208 21.88 37.93 -27.86
C GLY A 208 22.30 37.82 -29.33
N ILE A 209 22.03 36.67 -29.98
CA ILE A 209 22.32 36.50 -31.42
C ILE A 209 21.48 37.45 -32.28
N ALA A 210 20.24 37.72 -31.90
CA ALA A 210 19.36 38.63 -32.64
C ALA A 210 19.86 40.10 -32.59
N GLU A 211 20.38 40.55 -31.45
CA GLU A 211 20.97 41.88 -31.30
C GLU A 211 22.25 42.05 -32.14
N ASP A 212 23.15 41.06 -32.11
CA ASP A 212 24.39 41.09 -32.90
C ASP A 212 24.11 41.03 -34.41
N GLY A 213 23.15 40.20 -34.84
CA GLY A 213 22.76 40.07 -36.25
C GLY A 213 22.08 41.33 -36.83
N GLY A 214 21.31 42.05 -36.01
CA GLY A 214 20.69 43.32 -36.42
C GLY A 214 21.70 44.47 -36.59
N SER A 215 22.79 44.43 -35.83
CA SER A 215 23.85 45.45 -35.84
C SER A 215 24.74 45.39 -37.10
N ALA A 216 24.80 44.24 -37.77
CA ALA A 216 25.61 44.04 -38.98
C ALA A 216 24.93 44.48 -40.29
N ILE A 217 23.67 44.94 -40.24
CA ILE A 217 22.86 45.28 -41.43
C ILE A 217 22.63 46.80 -41.57
N LEU A 218 23.11 47.62 -40.62
CA LEU A 218 23.11 49.09 -40.69
C LEU A 218 24.50 49.64 -41.00
#